data_AF-A0A9P8F1R6-F1
#
_entry.id   AF-A0A9P8F1R6-F1
#
_cell.length_a   1.000
_cell.length_b   1.000
_cell.length_c   1.000
_cell.angle_alpha   90.00
_cell.angle_beta   90.00
_cell.angle_gamma   90.00
#
_symmetry.space_group_name_H-M   'P 1'
#
loop_
_entity.id
_entity.type
_entity.pdbx_description
1 polymer ?
#
loop_
_entity_poly.entity_id
_entity_poly.type
_entity_poly.pdbx_seq_one_letter_code
_entity_poly.pdbx_strand_id
1 'polypeptide(L)'
;SPWVDLTHSFPSVAGDATFDYIPANGFHHRPSMAWPPPNANDLRELKSPEANPPRKSKEEKKKLEREATMGFSVHDVPEHENHDQTTRPRAKSIPGGEHLSIELDGKLIELTDQIQMYTTNDMLAHPMVSPVMQPSLGGLPPLLIQTGGGELLRDEQIYIAHKAANPAAYLPNKKVMDEFDPKRELVDKYPPTHVVLQVWDDLCHVPHTLSFTRPAKYMYRSVAQFGAWALARAQDQAITILDDDAISIISHESSHDSESDADRGRTVDKRFPDALGTPIRAHTVTTASGSVGKAGDPLPPFENHMIRQRVDRHGVTYPLAAESELKCLQLDPDTIGMIKPGPVRKWVAKKSEWDVKYGKDKRAIQKQRIKEMAEGYDTFGAGEVPPPTALAGRRKKDMP
;
A
#
# COMPACT_ATOMS: atom_id res chain seq x y z
N SER A 1 -7.26 4.36 -1.99
CA SER A 1 -5.84 4.29 -1.62
C SER A 1 -5.46 2.93 -1.07
N PRO A 2 -5.09 1.96 -1.92
CA PRO A 2 -4.50 0.70 -1.46
C PRO A 2 -3.08 0.94 -0.95
N TRP A 3 -2.68 0.22 0.10
CA TRP A 3 -1.29 0.13 0.54
C TRP A 3 -0.65 -1.06 -0.15
N VAL A 4 0.28 -0.83 -1.07
CA VAL A 4 0.76 -1.88 -2.01
C VAL A 4 2.24 -2.20 -1.88
N ASP A 5 2.95 -1.44 -1.06
CA ASP A 5 4.35 -1.61 -0.69
C ASP A 5 4.54 -1.38 0.82
N LEU A 6 4.55 -2.47 1.60
CA LEU A 6 4.78 -2.42 3.04
C LEU A 6 6.25 -2.19 3.42
N THR A 7 7.17 -2.14 2.45
CA THR A 7 8.58 -1.79 2.67
C THR A 7 8.82 -0.29 2.68
N HIS A 8 7.83 0.50 2.22
CA HIS A 8 7.90 1.96 2.15
C HIS A 8 9.05 2.43 1.25
N SER A 9 9.17 1.83 0.07
CA SER A 9 10.25 2.06 -0.87
C SER A 9 10.06 3.30 -1.76
N PHE A 10 8.84 3.83 -1.83
CA PHE A 10 8.50 4.99 -2.65
C PHE A 10 8.77 6.35 -1.97
N PRO A 11 9.16 7.41 -2.73
CA PRO A 11 9.55 8.69 -2.14
C PRO A 11 8.49 9.39 -1.28
N SER A 12 7.21 9.39 -1.69
CA SER A 12 6.15 10.12 -1.00
C SER A 12 6.00 9.73 0.47
N VAL A 13 6.24 8.46 0.82
CA VAL A 13 6.09 7.95 2.20
C VAL A 13 7.18 8.48 3.15
N ALA A 14 8.30 8.96 2.60
CA ALA A 14 9.35 9.62 3.37
C ALA A 14 9.04 11.11 3.64
N GLY A 15 7.97 11.64 3.07
CA GLY A 15 7.51 13.01 3.28
C GLY A 15 6.91 13.26 4.67
N ASP A 16 6.54 14.50 4.95
CA ASP A 16 6.13 14.94 6.30
C ASP A 16 4.63 14.82 6.57
N ALA A 17 3.88 14.24 5.63
CA ALA A 17 2.44 13.99 5.76
C ALA A 17 1.61 15.26 6.02
N THR A 18 2.01 16.42 5.51
CA THR A 18 1.37 17.72 5.82
C THR A 18 -0.10 17.79 5.43
N PHE A 19 -0.51 17.02 4.41
CA PHE A 19 -1.88 16.92 3.92
C PHE A 19 -2.53 15.56 4.20
N ASP A 20 -1.90 14.72 5.02
CA ASP A 20 -2.38 13.38 5.30
C ASP A 20 -2.62 13.17 6.80
N TYR A 21 -3.53 12.27 7.14
CA TYR A 21 -3.73 11.82 8.51
C TYR A 21 -2.94 10.55 8.83
N ILE A 22 -2.36 9.88 7.83
CA ILE A 22 -1.36 8.83 8.08
C ILE A 22 -0.14 9.49 8.75
N PRO A 23 0.31 8.99 9.92
CA PRO A 23 1.49 9.54 10.57
C PRO A 23 2.76 9.36 9.72
N ALA A 24 3.54 10.43 9.54
CA ALA A 24 4.80 10.41 8.78
C ALA A 24 5.86 9.42 9.32
N ASN A 25 5.71 9.00 10.58
CA ASN A 25 6.57 8.02 11.26
C ASN A 25 5.97 6.61 11.30
N GLY A 26 4.85 6.37 10.61
CA GLY A 26 4.15 5.10 10.62
C GLY A 26 3.41 4.81 11.95
N PHE A 27 2.68 3.71 11.96
CA PHE A 27 1.82 3.36 13.09
C PHE A 27 2.63 2.75 14.24
N HIS A 28 2.44 3.29 15.44
CA HIS A 28 3.06 2.80 16.68
C HIS A 28 1.96 2.39 17.65
N HIS A 29 1.92 1.10 17.98
CA HIS A 29 0.86 0.53 18.79
C HIS A 29 1.27 0.44 20.26
N ARG A 30 0.32 0.69 21.15
CA ARG A 30 0.51 0.42 22.58
C ARG A 30 0.62 -1.11 22.78
N PRO A 31 1.52 -1.59 23.66
CA PRO A 31 1.61 -3.01 23.97
C PRO A 31 0.27 -3.57 24.46
N SER A 32 -0.10 -4.75 23.97
CA SER A 32 -1.35 -5.47 24.25
C SER A 32 -1.19 -6.97 23.95
N MET A 33 -2.25 -7.75 24.22
CA MET A 33 -2.29 -9.16 23.84
C MET A 33 -2.21 -9.39 22.32
N ALA A 34 -2.39 -8.38 21.47
CA ALA A 34 -2.21 -8.49 20.02
C ALA A 34 -0.81 -8.10 19.56
N TRP A 35 -0.08 -7.25 20.30
CA TRP A 35 1.16 -6.62 19.85
C TRP A 35 2.08 -6.19 21.02
N PRO A 36 3.42 -6.28 20.93
CA PRO A 36 4.22 -6.79 19.81
C PRO A 36 4.49 -8.30 19.93
N PRO A 37 4.95 -8.94 18.84
CA PRO A 37 5.54 -10.27 18.91
C PRO A 37 6.91 -10.22 19.62
N PRO A 38 7.47 -11.37 20.03
CA PRO A 38 8.89 -11.45 20.36
C PRO A 38 9.74 -10.94 19.19
N ASN A 39 10.87 -10.29 19.48
CA ASN A 39 11.75 -9.77 18.43
C ASN A 39 12.52 -10.91 17.74
N ALA A 40 13.21 -10.61 16.63
CA ALA A 40 13.94 -11.60 15.85
C ALA A 40 15.00 -12.37 16.66
N ASN A 41 15.66 -11.71 17.62
CA ASN A 41 16.65 -12.33 18.50
C ASN A 41 15.97 -13.28 19.50
N ASP A 42 14.89 -12.83 20.14
CA ASP A 42 14.08 -13.64 21.06
C ASP A 42 13.57 -14.92 20.34
N LEU A 43 13.09 -14.79 19.08
CA LEU A 43 12.62 -15.92 18.27
C LEU A 43 13.74 -16.88 17.87
N ARG A 44 14.95 -16.37 17.61
CA ARG A 44 16.12 -17.19 17.29
C ARG A 44 16.55 -18.02 18.49
N GLU A 45 16.67 -17.40 19.66
CA GLU A 45 17.02 -18.09 20.89
C GLU A 45 16.00 -19.20 21.22
N LEU A 46 14.73 -19.00 20.90
CA LEU A 46 13.69 -20.01 21.07
C LEU A 46 13.81 -21.19 20.08
N LYS A 47 14.12 -20.91 18.80
CA LYS A 47 14.27 -21.95 17.76
C LYS A 47 15.55 -22.76 17.90
N SER A 48 16.64 -22.10 18.28
CA SER A 48 17.98 -22.68 18.36
C SER A 48 18.63 -22.29 19.68
N PRO A 49 18.19 -22.86 20.81
CA PRO A 49 18.78 -22.55 22.11
C PRO A 49 20.24 -23.00 22.15
N GLU A 50 21.13 -22.10 22.57
CA GLU A 50 22.54 -22.45 22.78
C GLU A 50 22.67 -23.47 23.91
N ALA A 51 23.27 -24.63 23.64
CA ALA A 51 23.43 -25.71 24.62
C ALA A 51 24.35 -25.31 25.80
N ASN A 52 25.32 -24.43 25.56
CA ASN A 52 26.26 -23.88 26.57
C ASN A 52 26.51 -22.40 26.29
N PRO A 53 25.60 -21.50 26.70
CA PRO A 53 25.75 -20.09 26.41
C PRO A 53 26.95 -19.51 27.17
N PRO A 54 27.82 -18.71 26.53
CA PRO A 54 28.94 -18.09 27.19
C PRO A 54 28.48 -17.17 28.32
N ARG A 55 29.31 -17.05 29.37
CA ARG A 55 29.00 -16.26 30.56
C ARG A 55 29.07 -14.76 30.19
N LYS A 56 27.92 -14.18 29.82
CA LYS A 56 27.81 -12.77 29.46
C LYS A 56 28.12 -11.86 30.65
N SER A 57 28.92 -10.82 30.43
CA SER A 57 29.25 -9.80 31.42
C SER A 57 28.01 -9.00 31.86
N LYS A 58 28.10 -8.29 32.99
CA LYS A 58 26.99 -7.43 33.45
C LYS A 58 26.67 -6.32 32.44
N GLU A 59 27.69 -5.80 31.77
CA GLU A 59 27.56 -4.75 30.77
C GLU A 59 26.92 -5.27 29.48
N GLU A 60 27.33 -6.45 29.01
CA GLU A 60 26.74 -7.11 27.84
C GLU A 60 25.25 -7.42 28.07
N LYS A 61 24.89 -7.93 29.25
CA LYS A 61 23.48 -8.17 29.61
C LYS A 61 22.66 -6.88 29.59
N LYS A 62 23.22 -5.77 30.09
CA LYS A 62 22.56 -4.46 30.08
C LYS A 62 22.40 -3.92 28.65
N LYS A 63 23.40 -4.11 27.79
CA LYS A 63 23.34 -3.76 26.36
C LYS A 63 22.24 -4.54 25.65
N LEU A 64 22.21 -5.87 25.81
CA LEU A 64 21.21 -6.73 25.19
C LEU A 64 19.78 -6.40 25.66
N GLU A 65 19.55 -6.16 26.94
CA GLU A 65 18.21 -5.76 27.42
C GLU A 65 17.79 -4.39 26.87
N ARG A 66 18.74 -3.46 26.70
CA ARG A 66 18.48 -2.17 26.06
C ARG A 66 18.12 -2.36 24.58
N GLU A 67 18.89 -3.12 23.82
CA GLU A 67 18.62 -3.43 22.40
C GLU A 67 17.28 -4.16 22.22
N ALA A 68 16.98 -5.13 23.09
CA ALA A 68 15.70 -5.83 23.06
C ALA A 68 14.51 -4.91 23.36
N THR A 69 14.71 -3.92 24.24
CA THR A 69 13.73 -2.86 24.51
C THR A 69 13.57 -1.92 23.32
N MET A 70 14.68 -1.48 22.72
CA MET A 70 14.69 -0.59 21.55
C MET A 70 14.24 -1.28 20.25
N GLY A 71 14.27 -2.60 20.17
CA GLY A 71 13.88 -3.34 18.97
C GLY A 71 14.80 -3.16 17.76
N PHE A 72 16.02 -2.69 17.97
CA PHE A 72 17.08 -2.61 16.97
C PHE A 72 18.45 -2.58 17.66
N SER A 73 19.49 -2.99 16.93
CA SER A 73 20.88 -2.82 17.34
C SER A 73 21.60 -1.83 16.42
N VAL A 74 22.66 -1.23 16.95
CA VAL A 74 23.48 -0.24 16.26
C VAL A 74 24.91 -0.74 16.26
N HIS A 75 25.49 -0.86 15.08
CA HIS A 75 26.86 -1.31 14.89
C HIS A 75 27.64 -0.25 14.12
N ASP A 76 28.89 -0.04 14.49
CA ASP A 76 29.80 0.76 13.70
C ASP A 76 30.07 0.05 12.37
N VAL A 77 30.31 0.83 11.33
CA VAL A 77 30.67 0.33 10.00
C VAL A 77 32.20 0.19 9.98
N PRO A 78 32.81 -1.02 10.10
CA PRO A 78 34.25 -1.20 9.92
C PRO A 78 34.82 -0.40 8.75
N GLU A 79 35.84 0.39 9.05
CA GLU A 79 36.52 1.34 8.16
C GLU A 79 37.49 0.68 7.17
N HIS A 80 37.83 -0.60 7.36
CA HIS A 80 38.87 -1.27 6.59
C HIS A 80 38.59 -2.76 6.35
N GLU A 81 37.97 -3.10 5.23
CA GLU A 81 38.24 -4.37 4.54
C GLU A 81 38.36 -4.11 3.03
N ASN A 82 39.59 -4.17 2.53
CA ASN A 82 39.88 -4.27 1.10
C ASN A 82 39.43 -5.65 0.61
N HIS A 83 38.16 -5.82 0.21
CA HIS A 83 37.73 -6.98 -0.56
C HIS A 83 36.67 -6.61 -1.59
N ASP A 84 37.04 -6.87 -2.84
CA ASP A 84 36.24 -7.04 -4.06
C ASP A 84 34.78 -6.50 -4.03
N GLN A 85 34.55 -5.37 -4.71
CA GLN A 85 33.27 -4.65 -4.80
C GLN A 85 32.14 -5.41 -5.53
N THR A 86 32.24 -6.73 -5.70
CA THR A 86 31.42 -7.46 -6.66
C THR A 86 30.34 -8.37 -6.09
N THR A 87 30.12 -8.55 -4.78
CA THR A 87 29.12 -9.58 -4.38
C THR A 87 28.13 -9.41 -3.23
N ARG A 88 28.14 -8.45 -2.29
CA ARG A 88 27.01 -8.30 -1.33
C ARG A 88 26.79 -6.88 -0.82
N PRO A 89 25.53 -6.37 -0.79
CA PRO A 89 25.24 -5.18 0.00
C PRO A 89 25.42 -5.52 1.49
N ARG A 90 26.20 -4.69 2.18
CA ARG A 90 26.51 -4.78 3.60
C ARG A 90 25.25 -4.69 4.48
N ALA A 91 24.30 -3.88 4.04
CA ALA A 91 22.95 -3.81 4.58
C ALA A 91 22.03 -4.81 3.88
N LYS A 92 21.27 -5.60 4.66
CA LYS A 92 20.23 -6.49 4.16
C LYS A 92 18.90 -5.75 4.17
N SER A 93 18.74 -4.83 3.23
CA SER A 93 17.56 -3.94 3.17
C SER A 93 16.38 -4.54 2.41
N ILE A 94 16.57 -5.66 1.70
CA ILE A 94 15.50 -6.42 1.04
C ILE A 94 14.95 -7.45 2.04
N PRO A 95 13.66 -7.38 2.39
CA PRO A 95 12.94 -8.45 3.11
C PRO A 95 13.10 -9.85 2.50
N GLY A 96 12.88 -10.88 3.31
CA GLY A 96 12.97 -12.29 2.88
C GLY A 96 14.36 -12.89 3.11
N GLY A 97 15.00 -12.50 4.21
CA GLY A 97 16.23 -13.10 4.76
C GLY A 97 16.24 -12.88 6.27
N GLU A 98 17.04 -13.63 7.03
CA GLU A 98 16.94 -13.71 8.50
C GLU A 98 17.07 -12.38 9.28
N HIS A 99 17.56 -11.32 8.63
CA HIS A 99 17.82 -10.02 9.25
C HIS A 99 17.57 -8.88 8.27
N LEU A 100 16.86 -7.86 8.74
CA LEU A 100 16.61 -6.62 8.01
C LEU A 100 17.53 -5.52 8.57
N SER A 101 18.41 -4.96 7.74
CA SER A 101 19.35 -3.93 8.18
C SER A 101 19.53 -2.82 7.15
N ILE A 102 19.92 -1.64 7.62
CA ILE A 102 20.14 -0.45 6.81
C ILE A 102 21.24 0.42 7.40
N GLU A 103 22.01 1.07 6.53
CA GLU A 103 22.99 2.06 6.96
C GLU A 103 22.33 3.43 7.15
N LEU A 104 22.49 4.02 8.33
CA LEU A 104 22.06 5.38 8.67
C LEU A 104 23.23 6.12 9.32
N ASP A 105 23.61 7.26 8.75
CA ASP A 105 24.58 8.19 9.33
C ASP A 105 25.93 7.50 9.71
N GLY A 106 26.42 6.63 8.82
CA GLY A 106 27.66 5.87 9.00
C GLY A 106 27.56 4.70 9.99
N LYS A 107 26.34 4.32 10.40
CA LYS A 107 26.09 3.20 11.31
C LYS A 107 25.20 2.16 10.66
N LEU A 108 25.47 0.89 10.91
CA LEU A 108 24.61 -0.20 10.52
C LEU A 108 23.54 -0.41 11.58
N ILE A 109 22.29 -0.17 11.20
CA ILE A 109 21.11 -0.41 12.05
C ILE A 109 20.49 -1.74 11.64
N GLU A 110 20.41 -2.67 12.59
CA GLU A 110 19.73 -3.96 12.40
C GLU A 110 18.39 -3.95 13.14
N LEU A 111 17.31 -4.14 12.40
CA LEU A 111 15.94 -4.07 12.90
C LEU A 111 15.52 -5.45 13.40
N THR A 112 15.28 -5.58 14.70
CA THR A 112 14.91 -6.85 15.33
C THR A 112 13.44 -6.90 15.70
N ASP A 113 12.81 -5.77 15.99
CA ASP A 113 11.36 -5.67 16.13
C ASP A 113 10.66 -5.76 14.77
N GLN A 114 9.48 -6.36 14.77
CA GLN A 114 8.57 -6.31 13.62
C GLN A 114 8.08 -4.88 13.39
N ILE A 115 8.16 -4.40 12.15
CA ILE A 115 7.79 -3.04 11.76
C ILE A 115 6.28 -2.91 11.58
N GLN A 116 5.68 -3.83 10.82
CA GLN A 116 4.25 -3.79 10.46
C GLN A 116 3.43 -4.75 11.32
N MET A 117 2.24 -4.34 11.75
CA MET A 117 1.34 -5.25 12.48
C MET A 117 0.83 -6.41 11.62
N TYR A 118 0.69 -6.18 10.32
CA TYR A 118 0.10 -7.11 9.36
C TYR A 118 0.91 -8.40 9.17
N THR A 119 2.24 -8.31 9.06
CA THR A 119 3.10 -9.47 8.76
C THR A 119 4.52 -9.30 9.30
N THR A 120 5.30 -10.39 9.30
CA THR A 120 6.71 -10.40 9.71
C THR A 120 7.57 -9.56 8.76
N ASN A 121 8.71 -9.08 9.25
CA ASN A 121 9.65 -8.29 8.44
C ASN A 121 10.09 -9.04 7.17
N ASP A 122 10.21 -10.37 7.24
CA ASP A 122 10.64 -11.22 6.11
C ASP A 122 9.63 -11.21 4.96
N MET A 123 8.35 -11.02 5.26
CA MET A 123 7.27 -11.11 4.28
C MET A 123 6.95 -9.76 3.64
N LEU A 124 7.57 -8.65 4.07
CA LEU A 124 7.20 -7.30 3.61
C LEU A 124 7.37 -7.12 2.10
N ALA A 125 8.32 -7.80 1.45
CA ALA A 125 8.51 -7.76 -0.01
C ALA A 125 7.86 -8.93 -0.75
N HIS A 126 7.12 -9.80 -0.05
CA HIS A 126 6.47 -10.94 -0.70
C HIS A 126 5.33 -10.43 -1.62
N PRO A 127 5.17 -10.93 -2.86
CA PRO A 127 4.18 -10.42 -3.82
C PRO A 127 2.72 -10.45 -3.34
N MET A 128 2.36 -11.40 -2.48
CA MET A 128 1.01 -11.47 -1.88
C MET A 128 0.81 -10.52 -0.70
N VAL A 129 1.88 -9.90 -0.20
CA VAL A 129 1.85 -8.89 0.87
C VAL A 129 1.97 -7.49 0.29
N SER A 130 2.92 -7.30 -0.62
CA SER A 130 3.17 -6.05 -1.34
C SER A 130 2.94 -6.30 -2.83
N PRO A 131 1.72 -6.09 -3.35
CA PRO A 131 1.36 -6.33 -4.74
C PRO A 131 2.24 -5.61 -5.76
N VAL A 132 2.94 -4.54 -5.37
CA VAL A 132 3.94 -3.90 -6.24
C VAL A 132 5.04 -4.88 -6.69
N MET A 133 5.29 -5.93 -5.91
CA MET A 133 6.29 -6.96 -6.17
C MET A 133 5.76 -8.12 -7.03
N GLN A 134 4.49 -8.11 -7.46
CA GLN A 134 3.97 -9.13 -8.37
C GLN A 134 4.77 -9.15 -9.69
N PRO A 135 5.18 -10.32 -10.22
CA PRO A 135 5.85 -10.40 -11.51
C PRO A 135 5.04 -9.77 -12.65
N SER A 136 3.72 -9.92 -12.61
CA SER A 136 2.79 -9.30 -13.55
C SER A 136 1.49 -8.86 -12.85
N LEU A 137 0.89 -7.79 -13.35
CA LEU A 137 -0.46 -7.34 -13.01
C LEU A 137 -1.35 -7.26 -14.27
N GLY A 138 -0.96 -7.97 -15.34
CA GLY A 138 -1.78 -8.14 -16.54
C GLY A 138 -2.95 -9.11 -16.31
N GLY A 139 -4.01 -8.95 -17.09
CA GLY A 139 -5.18 -9.82 -17.07
C GLY A 139 -6.15 -9.64 -15.90
N LEU A 140 -5.97 -8.60 -15.08
CA LEU A 140 -6.92 -8.29 -14.02
C LEU A 140 -8.23 -7.73 -14.61
N PRO A 141 -9.34 -7.78 -13.85
CA PRO A 141 -10.50 -6.95 -14.17
C PRO A 141 -10.07 -5.48 -14.32
N PRO A 142 -10.77 -4.67 -15.16
CA PRO A 142 -10.44 -3.26 -15.28
C PRO A 142 -10.38 -2.57 -13.92
N LEU A 143 -9.41 -1.67 -13.74
CA LEU A 143 -9.14 -1.02 -12.47
C LEU A 143 -9.44 0.48 -12.53
N LEU A 144 -10.10 0.99 -11.49
CA LEU A 144 -10.10 2.41 -11.14
C LEU A 144 -9.21 2.61 -9.93
N ILE A 145 -8.16 3.41 -10.08
CA ILE A 145 -7.24 3.77 -9.00
C ILE A 145 -7.36 5.27 -8.76
N GLN A 146 -7.89 5.62 -7.59
CA GLN A 146 -7.99 7.01 -7.12
C GLN A 146 -7.01 7.23 -5.97
N THR A 147 -6.10 8.17 -6.17
CA THR A 147 -5.04 8.53 -5.21
C THR A 147 -5.12 10.00 -4.86
N GLY A 148 -4.83 10.34 -3.60
CA GLY A 148 -4.73 11.71 -3.13
C GLY A 148 -3.34 12.29 -3.41
N GLY A 149 -3.28 13.50 -3.95
CA GLY A 149 -2.04 14.20 -4.28
C GLY A 149 -1.21 14.56 -3.05
N GLY A 150 -1.88 14.72 -1.89
CA GLY A 150 -1.29 15.02 -0.59
C GLY A 150 -1.03 13.79 0.30
N GLU A 151 -1.36 12.58 -0.16
CA GLU A 151 -1.22 11.36 0.65
C GLU A 151 0.21 10.80 0.61
N LEU A 152 0.65 10.16 1.70
CA LEU A 152 1.96 9.51 1.79
C LEU A 152 2.09 8.31 0.84
N LEU A 153 0.98 7.63 0.57
CA LEU A 153 0.89 6.44 -0.28
C LEU A 153 0.69 6.76 -1.77
N ARG A 154 0.82 8.01 -2.19
CA ARG A 154 0.53 8.45 -3.56
C ARG A 154 1.38 7.73 -4.61
N ASP A 155 2.69 7.72 -4.38
CA ASP A 155 3.65 7.30 -5.40
C ASP A 155 3.52 5.80 -5.75
N GLU A 156 3.22 4.96 -4.76
CA GLU A 156 3.01 3.51 -4.97
C GLU A 156 1.72 3.22 -5.74
N GLN A 157 0.68 4.04 -5.57
CA GLN A 157 -0.59 3.92 -6.29
C GLN A 157 -0.46 4.35 -7.75
N ILE A 158 0.29 5.42 -8.00
CA ILE A 158 0.67 5.82 -9.36
C ILE A 158 1.47 4.70 -10.01
N TYR A 159 2.48 4.16 -9.31
CA TYR A 159 3.33 3.10 -9.85
C TYR A 159 2.54 1.82 -10.20
N ILE A 160 1.72 1.31 -9.27
CA ILE A 160 0.96 0.07 -9.52
C ILE A 160 -0.05 0.22 -10.65
N ALA A 161 -0.60 1.43 -10.85
CA ALA A 161 -1.49 1.72 -11.97
C ALA A 161 -0.77 1.59 -13.32
N HIS A 162 0.45 2.14 -13.44
CA HIS A 162 1.24 2.01 -14.67
C HIS A 162 1.74 0.57 -14.86
N LYS A 163 2.12 -0.11 -13.77
CA LYS A 163 2.49 -1.53 -13.81
C LYS A 163 1.36 -2.43 -14.30
N ALA A 164 0.12 -2.21 -13.87
CA ALA A 164 -1.01 -2.99 -14.36
C ALA A 164 -1.30 -2.73 -15.84
N ALA A 165 -1.17 -1.48 -16.30
CA ALA A 165 -1.37 -1.09 -17.70
C ALA A 165 -0.20 -1.45 -18.64
N ASN A 166 0.99 -1.72 -18.10
CA ASN A 166 2.16 -2.14 -18.86
C ASN A 166 3.13 -3.00 -18.01
N PRO A 167 2.81 -4.28 -17.72
CA PRO A 167 3.60 -5.09 -16.79
C PRO A 167 5.08 -5.22 -17.16
N ALA A 168 5.39 -5.36 -18.45
CA ALA A 168 6.75 -5.55 -18.94
C ALA A 168 7.68 -4.34 -18.68
N ALA A 169 7.13 -3.13 -18.56
CA ALA A 169 7.92 -1.93 -18.25
C ALA A 169 8.24 -1.77 -16.76
N TYR A 170 7.55 -2.50 -15.88
CA TYR A 170 7.62 -2.35 -14.42
C TYR A 170 7.86 -3.69 -13.70
N LEU A 171 8.86 -4.42 -14.20
CA LEU A 171 9.30 -5.67 -13.60
C LEU A 171 9.86 -5.43 -12.18
N PRO A 172 9.54 -6.29 -11.21
CA PRO A 172 10.26 -6.36 -9.95
C PRO A 172 11.76 -6.62 -10.14
N ASN A 173 12.53 -6.42 -9.08
CA ASN A 173 13.94 -6.76 -9.04
C ASN A 173 14.21 -8.24 -9.39
N LYS A 174 15.46 -8.52 -9.79
CA LYS A 174 15.87 -9.85 -10.24
C LYS A 174 15.60 -10.95 -9.21
N LYS A 175 15.79 -10.70 -7.91
CA LYS A 175 15.56 -11.69 -6.85
C LYS A 175 14.09 -12.14 -6.85
N VAL A 176 13.16 -11.19 -6.88
CA VAL A 176 11.72 -11.48 -6.91
C VAL A 176 11.33 -12.17 -8.21
N MET A 177 11.88 -11.73 -9.34
CA MET A 177 11.59 -12.40 -10.62
C MET A 177 12.12 -13.83 -10.66
N ASP A 178 13.33 -14.10 -10.15
CA ASP A 178 13.89 -15.45 -10.09
C ASP A 178 13.11 -16.39 -9.17
N GLU A 179 12.51 -15.85 -8.11
CA GLU A 179 11.72 -16.63 -7.14
C GLU A 179 10.29 -16.89 -7.63
N PHE A 180 9.60 -15.86 -8.13
CA PHE A 180 8.16 -15.91 -8.41
C PHE A 180 7.79 -16.04 -9.89
N ASP A 181 8.73 -15.78 -10.81
CA ASP A 181 8.56 -16.01 -12.25
C ASP A 181 9.88 -16.46 -12.91
N PRO A 182 10.48 -17.59 -12.47
CA PRO A 182 11.83 -18.01 -12.88
C PRO A 182 12.00 -18.18 -14.39
N LYS A 183 10.90 -18.48 -15.10
CA LYS A 183 10.89 -18.67 -16.55
C LYS A 183 10.48 -17.43 -17.34
N ARG A 184 10.11 -16.33 -16.67
CA ARG A 184 9.56 -15.11 -17.29
C ARG A 184 8.32 -15.39 -18.14
N GLU A 185 7.49 -16.33 -17.70
CA GLU A 185 6.26 -16.70 -18.39
C GLU A 185 5.08 -15.86 -17.89
N LEU A 186 5.06 -15.48 -16.60
CA LEU A 186 3.92 -14.77 -16.01
C LEU A 186 3.80 -13.32 -16.51
N VAL A 187 4.93 -12.65 -16.77
CA VAL A 187 4.92 -11.28 -17.34
C VAL A 187 4.10 -11.19 -18.62
N ASP A 188 4.28 -12.16 -19.53
CA ASP A 188 3.66 -12.15 -20.86
C ASP A 188 2.39 -13.01 -20.97
N LYS A 189 2.04 -13.74 -19.91
CA LYS A 189 0.91 -14.69 -19.91
C LYS A 189 -0.44 -14.03 -20.21
N TYR A 190 -0.64 -12.82 -19.72
CA TYR A 190 -1.92 -12.10 -19.81
C TYR A 190 -1.74 -10.70 -20.41
N PRO A 191 -2.72 -10.19 -21.15
CA PRO A 191 -2.64 -8.86 -21.73
C PRO A 191 -2.59 -7.78 -20.63
N PRO A 192 -2.10 -6.57 -20.93
CA PRO A 192 -2.13 -5.48 -19.97
C PRO A 192 -3.56 -5.15 -19.51
N THR A 193 -3.66 -4.71 -18.25
CA THR A 193 -4.94 -4.40 -17.61
C THR A 193 -5.41 -3.01 -18.01
N HIS A 194 -6.71 -2.84 -18.28
CA HIS A 194 -7.28 -1.50 -18.47
C HIS A 194 -7.35 -0.74 -17.14
N VAL A 195 -6.70 0.42 -17.07
CA VAL A 195 -6.60 1.22 -15.84
C VAL A 195 -7.07 2.65 -16.05
N VAL A 196 -7.94 3.12 -15.17
CA VAL A 196 -8.24 4.55 -15.00
C VAL A 196 -7.53 5.04 -13.75
N LEU A 197 -6.53 5.91 -13.92
CA LEU A 197 -5.80 6.55 -12.82
C LEU A 197 -6.27 7.99 -12.67
N GLN A 198 -6.71 8.33 -11.46
CA GLN A 198 -7.05 9.69 -11.07
C GLN A 198 -6.21 10.12 -9.86
N VAL A 199 -5.36 11.14 -10.06
CA VAL A 199 -4.58 11.79 -9.00
C VAL A 199 -5.31 13.07 -8.58
N TRP A 200 -5.87 13.08 -7.38
CA TRP A 200 -6.70 14.16 -6.88
C TRP A 200 -5.89 15.18 -6.10
N ASP A 201 -5.82 16.43 -6.57
CA ASP A 201 -5.00 17.48 -5.99
C ASP A 201 -5.28 17.66 -4.49
N ASP A 202 -4.20 17.76 -3.69
CA ASP A 202 -4.19 18.08 -2.26
C ASP A 202 -4.97 17.14 -1.32
N LEU A 203 -5.58 16.07 -1.84
CA LEU A 203 -6.36 15.16 -1.00
C LEU A 203 -5.47 14.25 -0.16
N CYS A 204 -5.92 13.96 1.05
CA CYS A 204 -5.33 13.03 1.99
C CYS A 204 -5.54 11.56 1.58
N HIS A 205 -5.10 10.64 2.44
CA HIS A 205 -5.46 9.23 2.30
C HIS A 205 -6.97 9.00 2.40
N VAL A 206 -7.51 8.08 1.58
CA VAL A 206 -8.94 7.67 1.52
C VAL A 206 -9.95 8.82 1.75
N PRO A 207 -9.98 9.85 0.90
CA PRO A 207 -10.90 10.98 1.05
C PRO A 207 -12.37 10.57 0.97
N HIS A 208 -12.69 9.39 0.41
CA HIS A 208 -14.04 8.80 0.39
C HIS A 208 -14.67 8.69 1.78
N THR A 209 -13.86 8.53 2.83
CA THR A 209 -14.33 8.53 4.23
C THR A 209 -14.86 9.89 4.68
N LEU A 210 -14.47 10.96 3.98
CA LEU A 210 -14.90 12.34 4.19
C LEU A 210 -16.01 12.71 3.20
N SER A 211 -17.03 11.85 3.07
CA SER A 211 -18.11 11.95 2.08
C SER A 211 -18.94 13.25 2.16
N PHE A 212 -18.85 13.96 3.28
CA PHE A 212 -19.42 15.30 3.45
C PHE A 212 -18.70 16.38 2.63
N THR A 213 -17.47 16.12 2.16
CA THR A 213 -16.70 17.06 1.34
C THR A 213 -17.09 16.99 -0.13
N ARG A 214 -17.01 18.14 -0.82
CA ARG A 214 -17.22 18.22 -2.27
C ARG A 214 -16.30 17.30 -3.09
N PRO A 215 -14.97 17.25 -2.88
CA PRO A 215 -14.10 16.34 -3.63
C PRO A 215 -14.49 14.87 -3.45
N ALA A 216 -14.80 14.40 -2.23
CA ALA A 216 -15.22 13.02 -2.01
C ALA A 216 -16.50 12.67 -2.78
N LYS A 217 -17.48 13.58 -2.86
CA LYS A 217 -18.68 13.39 -3.69
C LYS A 217 -18.35 13.19 -5.16
N TYR A 218 -17.40 13.94 -5.73
CA TYR A 218 -16.95 13.70 -7.10
C TYR A 218 -16.17 12.39 -7.23
N MET A 219 -15.38 11.98 -6.23
CA MET A 219 -14.73 10.67 -6.26
C MET A 219 -15.76 9.54 -6.36
N TYR A 220 -16.86 9.60 -5.61
CA TYR A 220 -17.98 8.66 -5.73
C TYR A 220 -18.65 8.72 -7.12
N ARG A 221 -18.78 9.90 -7.73
CA ARG A 221 -19.27 10.02 -9.13
C ARG A 221 -18.34 9.31 -10.11
N SER A 222 -17.03 9.49 -9.98
CA SER A 222 -16.04 8.75 -10.78
C SER A 222 -16.13 7.23 -10.56
N VAL A 223 -16.32 6.77 -9.33
CA VAL A 223 -16.55 5.34 -9.02
C VAL A 223 -17.81 4.83 -9.73
N ALA A 224 -18.90 5.60 -9.69
CA ALA A 224 -20.15 5.23 -10.36
C ALA A 224 -20.02 5.23 -11.90
N GLN A 225 -19.35 6.23 -12.47
CA GLN A 225 -19.04 6.29 -13.90
C GLN A 225 -18.21 5.09 -14.36
N PHE A 226 -17.12 4.81 -13.65
CA PHE A 226 -16.26 3.67 -13.97
C PHE A 226 -16.99 2.34 -13.78
N GLY A 227 -17.74 2.17 -12.69
CA GLY A 227 -18.52 0.97 -12.42
C GLY A 227 -19.55 0.70 -13.51
N ALA A 228 -20.23 1.76 -13.97
CA ALA A 228 -21.18 1.68 -15.08
C ALA A 228 -20.51 1.19 -16.36
N TRP A 229 -19.37 1.78 -16.72
CA TRP A 229 -18.58 1.37 -17.87
C TRP A 229 -18.06 -0.06 -17.75
N ALA A 230 -17.53 -0.45 -16.59
CA ALA A 230 -16.94 -1.77 -16.37
C ALA A 230 -18.00 -2.89 -16.46
N LEU A 231 -19.20 -2.66 -15.89
CA LEU A 231 -20.30 -3.60 -15.98
C LEU A 231 -20.84 -3.71 -17.41
N ALA A 232 -21.02 -2.57 -18.10
CA ALA A 232 -21.47 -2.56 -19.48
C ALA A 232 -20.49 -3.31 -20.40
N ARG A 233 -19.18 -3.09 -20.20
CA ARG A 233 -18.12 -3.82 -20.90
C ARG A 233 -18.16 -5.32 -20.60
N ALA A 234 -18.33 -5.71 -19.35
CA ALA A 234 -18.31 -7.12 -18.95
C ALA A 234 -19.53 -7.90 -19.50
N GLN A 235 -20.67 -7.23 -19.66
CA GLN A 235 -21.92 -7.83 -20.13
C GLN A 235 -22.13 -7.69 -21.65
N ASP A 236 -21.28 -6.91 -22.33
CA ASP A 236 -21.50 -6.47 -23.71
C ASP A 236 -22.90 -5.87 -23.93
N GLN A 237 -23.41 -5.15 -22.92
CA GLN A 237 -24.76 -4.60 -22.90
C GLN A 237 -24.80 -3.27 -22.15
N ALA A 238 -25.69 -2.36 -22.55
CA ALA A 238 -25.97 -1.15 -21.78
C ALA A 238 -26.60 -1.49 -20.41
N ILE A 239 -26.18 -0.78 -19.37
CA ILE A 239 -26.77 -0.92 -18.03
C ILE A 239 -27.86 0.13 -17.80
N THR A 240 -28.90 -0.25 -17.05
CA THR A 240 -29.93 0.70 -16.60
C THR A 240 -29.42 1.45 -15.38
N ILE A 241 -29.44 2.78 -15.44
CA ILE A 241 -29.04 3.67 -14.34
C ILE A 241 -30.31 4.33 -13.81
N LEU A 242 -30.55 4.19 -12.51
CA LEU A 242 -31.66 4.85 -11.84
C LEU A 242 -31.30 6.32 -11.66
N ASP A 243 -32.13 7.19 -12.22
CA ASP A 243 -32.03 8.64 -12.01
C ASP A 243 -32.82 8.98 -10.75
N ASP A 244 -32.12 9.05 -9.60
CA ASP A 244 -32.72 9.38 -8.31
C ASP A 244 -32.02 10.58 -7.68
N ASP A 245 -32.25 11.75 -8.30
CA ASP A 245 -31.83 13.05 -7.76
C ASP A 245 -32.51 13.36 -6.40
N ALA A 246 -33.52 12.59 -5.96
CA ALA A 246 -34.23 12.81 -4.71
C ALA A 246 -33.48 12.32 -3.45
N ILE A 247 -32.35 11.60 -3.60
CA ILE A 247 -31.57 11.09 -2.44
C ILE A 247 -30.68 12.18 -1.82
N SER A 248 -30.39 13.29 -2.53
CA SER A 248 -29.49 14.34 -2.02
C SER A 248 -30.22 15.61 -1.60
N ILE A 249 -30.92 15.54 -0.46
CA ILE A 249 -31.61 16.68 0.20
C ILE A 249 -30.65 17.86 0.53
N ILE A 250 -29.33 17.66 0.47
CA ILE A 250 -28.31 18.61 0.94
C ILE A 250 -27.94 19.67 -0.12
N SER A 251 -28.44 19.58 -1.36
CA SER A 251 -27.98 20.45 -2.47
C SER A 251 -28.89 21.63 -2.81
N HIS A 252 -30.12 21.70 -2.27
CA HIS A 252 -31.11 22.65 -2.77
C HIS A 252 -31.02 24.08 -2.22
N GLU A 253 -30.19 24.35 -1.20
CA GLU A 253 -30.22 25.66 -0.51
C GLU A 253 -29.00 26.57 -0.72
N SER A 254 -28.03 26.25 -1.57
CA SER A 254 -26.94 27.21 -1.84
C SER A 254 -26.27 27.07 -3.20
N SER A 255 -26.96 27.47 -4.27
CA SER A 255 -26.30 28.08 -5.43
C SER A 255 -27.30 28.90 -6.25
N HIS A 256 -27.29 30.21 -6.03
CA HIS A 256 -27.68 31.16 -7.06
C HIS A 256 -26.53 31.15 -8.08
N ASP A 257 -26.64 30.36 -9.14
CA ASP A 257 -25.75 30.47 -10.30
C ASP A 257 -26.59 30.48 -11.58
N SER A 258 -26.27 31.47 -12.40
CA SER A 258 -26.98 31.94 -13.59
C SER A 258 -27.15 30.90 -14.69
N GLU A 259 -28.36 30.83 -15.22
CA GLU A 259 -28.74 30.07 -16.41
C GLU A 259 -27.91 30.49 -17.64
N SER A 260 -27.14 29.55 -18.19
CA SER A 260 -26.78 29.54 -19.62
C SER A 260 -26.36 28.14 -20.06
N ASP A 261 -27.26 27.17 -19.92
CA ASP A 261 -27.09 25.86 -20.57
C ASP A 261 -27.77 25.91 -21.94
N ALA A 262 -26.98 26.22 -22.96
CA ALA A 262 -27.39 26.09 -24.35
C ALA A 262 -27.47 24.59 -24.70
N ASP A 263 -28.72 24.12 -24.75
CA ASP A 263 -29.25 22.97 -25.48
C ASP A 263 -28.23 22.20 -26.34
N ARG A 264 -27.58 21.19 -25.75
CA ARG A 264 -26.93 20.10 -26.50
C ARG A 264 -27.96 19.01 -26.79
N GLY A 265 -28.82 19.29 -27.78
CA GLY A 265 -29.50 18.32 -28.65
C GLY A 265 -29.98 17.03 -28.01
N ARG A 266 -31.03 17.10 -27.19
CA ARG A 266 -31.77 15.92 -26.71
C ARG A 266 -33.03 15.75 -27.56
N THR A 267 -32.97 14.94 -28.63
CA THR A 267 -34.20 14.55 -29.35
C THR A 267 -34.92 13.46 -28.54
N VAL A 268 -36.01 13.86 -27.89
CA VAL A 268 -36.87 12.98 -27.08
C VAL A 268 -37.95 12.40 -28.00
N ASP A 269 -37.87 11.10 -28.29
CA ASP A 269 -38.96 10.38 -28.97
C ASP A 269 -40.07 10.08 -27.96
N LYS A 270 -41.20 10.79 -28.09
CA LYS A 270 -42.35 10.73 -27.16
C LYS A 270 -43.20 9.51 -27.45
N ARG A 271 -42.81 8.31 -27.00
CA ARG A 271 -43.67 7.13 -27.13
C ARG A 271 -43.64 6.10 -26.01
N PHE A 272 -43.22 6.40 -24.78
CA PHE A 272 -43.49 5.52 -23.63
C PHE A 272 -43.71 6.33 -22.33
N PRO A 273 -44.80 6.10 -21.57
CA PRO A 273 -45.06 6.81 -20.33
C PRO A 273 -44.25 6.26 -19.15
N ASP A 274 -43.92 7.18 -18.25
CA ASP A 274 -43.04 7.08 -17.08
C ASP A 274 -43.39 5.95 -16.09
N ALA A 275 -42.35 5.23 -15.64
CA ALA A 275 -42.16 4.70 -14.26
C ALA A 275 -40.98 3.71 -14.20
N LEU A 276 -39.79 4.09 -14.69
CA LEU A 276 -38.49 3.43 -14.45
C LEU A 276 -37.48 4.18 -15.32
N GLY A 277 -36.45 4.76 -14.70
CA GLY A 277 -35.49 5.68 -15.35
C GLY A 277 -35.08 5.24 -16.75
N THR A 278 -35.10 6.18 -17.69
CA THR A 278 -34.76 5.94 -19.09
C THR A 278 -33.34 5.36 -19.17
N PRO A 279 -33.13 4.18 -19.79
CA PRO A 279 -31.80 3.61 -19.91
C PRO A 279 -30.92 4.52 -20.77
N ILE A 280 -29.92 5.15 -20.13
CA ILE A 280 -28.91 5.96 -20.82
C ILE A 280 -28.00 4.98 -21.56
N ARG A 281 -28.14 4.90 -22.89
CA ARG A 281 -27.16 4.21 -23.74
C ARG A 281 -25.83 4.96 -23.62
N ALA A 282 -24.81 4.30 -23.12
CA ALA A 282 -23.43 4.78 -23.16
C ALA A 282 -22.98 4.86 -24.64
N HIS A 283 -23.24 6.00 -25.28
CA HIS A 283 -22.78 6.28 -26.63
C HIS A 283 -21.29 6.67 -26.57
N THR A 284 -20.50 6.07 -27.46
CA THR A 284 -19.09 6.42 -27.68
C THR A 284 -19.02 7.85 -28.23
N VAL A 285 -18.75 8.82 -27.35
CA VAL A 285 -18.48 10.21 -27.74
C VAL A 285 -16.98 10.47 -27.61
N THR A 286 -16.35 10.76 -28.74
CA THR A 286 -14.98 11.29 -28.82
C THR A 286 -14.99 12.78 -28.44
N THR A 287 -14.72 13.09 -27.16
CA THR A 287 -14.06 14.31 -26.65
C THR A 287 -14.04 14.26 -25.11
N ALA A 288 -12.88 14.13 -24.47
CA ALA A 288 -12.76 14.30 -23.01
C ALA A 288 -12.97 15.78 -22.65
N SER A 289 -13.98 16.06 -21.82
CA SER A 289 -14.63 17.37 -21.64
C SER A 289 -14.72 17.76 -20.16
N GLY A 290 -13.67 18.37 -19.61
CA GLY A 290 -13.83 19.44 -18.59
C GLY A 290 -14.44 19.12 -17.22
N SER A 291 -14.68 17.87 -16.80
CA SER A 291 -14.96 17.47 -15.40
C SER A 291 -15.18 15.96 -15.23
N VAL A 292 -15.25 15.50 -13.99
CA VAL A 292 -15.69 14.15 -13.60
C VAL A 292 -17.13 13.90 -14.06
N GLY A 293 -17.32 12.82 -14.83
CA GLY A 293 -18.63 12.41 -15.33
C GLY A 293 -19.51 11.73 -14.30
N LYS A 294 -20.77 11.51 -14.68
CA LYS A 294 -21.79 10.74 -13.95
C LYS A 294 -21.82 9.29 -14.42
N ALA A 295 -22.55 8.45 -13.70
CA ALA A 295 -22.86 7.10 -14.17
C ALA A 295 -23.51 7.17 -15.57
N GLY A 296 -23.03 6.35 -16.51
CA GLY A 296 -23.52 6.30 -17.88
C GLY A 296 -22.80 7.21 -18.87
N ASP A 297 -22.11 8.25 -18.38
CA ASP A 297 -21.26 9.08 -19.22
C ASP A 297 -20.06 8.26 -19.74
N PRO A 298 -19.66 8.43 -21.00
CA PRO A 298 -18.52 7.72 -21.55
C PRO A 298 -17.23 8.09 -20.82
N LEU A 299 -16.34 7.10 -20.65
CA LEU A 299 -14.97 7.37 -20.23
C LEU A 299 -14.18 8.00 -21.39
N PRO A 300 -13.13 8.80 -21.10
CA PRO A 300 -12.12 9.12 -22.10
C PRO A 300 -11.57 7.86 -22.79
N PRO A 301 -11.03 7.97 -24.01
CA PRO A 301 -10.39 6.83 -24.65
C PRO A 301 -9.18 6.36 -23.84
N PHE A 302 -8.99 5.04 -23.78
CA PHE A 302 -7.77 4.45 -23.21
C PHE A 302 -6.62 4.59 -24.20
N GLU A 303 -5.49 5.09 -23.74
CA GLU A 303 -4.23 5.13 -24.48
C GLU A 303 -3.28 4.12 -23.83
N ASN A 304 -2.81 3.13 -24.60
CA ASN A 304 -1.97 2.04 -24.07
C ASN A 304 -2.56 1.37 -22.82
N HIS A 305 -3.87 1.05 -22.87
CA HIS A 305 -4.63 0.48 -21.76
C HIS A 305 -4.82 1.39 -20.54
N MET A 306 -4.48 2.68 -20.62
CA MET A 306 -4.58 3.59 -19.49
C MET A 306 -5.32 4.90 -19.80
N ILE A 307 -6.05 5.42 -18.82
CA ILE A 307 -6.52 6.81 -18.76
C ILE A 307 -5.79 7.46 -17.59
N ARG A 308 -5.06 8.56 -17.83
CA ARG A 308 -4.20 9.22 -16.84
C ARG A 308 -4.70 10.65 -16.59
N GLN A 309 -5.29 10.88 -15.42
CA GLN A 309 -5.90 12.16 -15.09
C GLN A 309 -5.38 12.73 -13.76
N ARG A 310 -5.20 14.04 -13.73
CA ARG A 310 -5.18 14.85 -12.52
C ARG A 310 -6.57 15.46 -12.32
N VAL A 311 -7.06 15.52 -11.09
CA VAL A 311 -8.40 16.04 -10.78
C VAL A 311 -8.30 17.06 -9.67
N ASP A 312 -8.82 18.27 -9.87
CA ASP A 312 -8.84 19.26 -8.80
C ASP A 312 -9.99 19.02 -7.81
N ARG A 313 -10.02 19.79 -6.71
CA ARG A 313 -11.05 19.70 -5.67
C ARG A 313 -12.48 20.01 -6.15
N HIS A 314 -12.64 20.58 -7.35
CA HIS A 314 -13.92 20.89 -7.98
C HIS A 314 -14.36 19.83 -8.98
N GLY A 315 -13.58 18.75 -9.13
CA GLY A 315 -13.85 17.67 -10.06
C GLY A 315 -13.47 18.01 -11.50
N VAL A 316 -12.67 19.05 -11.75
CA VAL A 316 -12.18 19.35 -13.09
C VAL A 316 -10.99 18.44 -13.41
N THR A 317 -11.03 17.80 -14.56
CA THR A 317 -10.00 16.85 -14.99
C THR A 317 -8.98 17.50 -15.91
N TYR A 318 -7.70 17.23 -15.67
CA TYR A 318 -6.56 17.63 -16.48
C TYR A 318 -5.75 16.38 -16.86
N PRO A 319 -4.95 16.42 -17.95
CA PRO A 319 -3.95 15.38 -18.20
C PRO A 319 -2.99 15.25 -17.02
N LEU A 320 -2.64 14.02 -16.64
CA LEU A 320 -1.55 13.79 -15.70
C LEU A 320 -0.19 14.10 -16.38
N ALA A 321 0.80 14.49 -15.60
CA ALA A 321 2.18 14.69 -16.07
C ALA A 321 2.72 13.48 -16.86
N ALA A 322 3.70 13.72 -17.74
CA ALA A 322 4.31 12.66 -18.53
C ALA A 322 4.99 11.63 -17.61
N GLU A 323 5.11 10.38 -18.05
CA GLU A 323 5.73 9.32 -17.23
C GLU A 323 7.17 9.65 -16.81
N SER A 324 7.92 10.34 -17.68
CA SER A 324 9.28 10.83 -17.43
C SER A 324 9.37 11.90 -16.33
N GLU A 325 8.27 12.59 -16.04
CA GLU A 325 8.20 13.66 -15.03
C GLU A 325 7.78 13.12 -13.65
N LEU A 326 7.19 11.92 -13.62
CA LEU A 326 6.74 11.28 -12.39
C LEU A 326 7.89 10.50 -11.75
N LYS A 327 8.54 11.10 -10.74
CA LYS A 327 9.69 10.52 -10.03
C LYS A 327 9.48 9.07 -9.56
N CYS A 328 8.27 8.72 -9.14
CA CYS A 328 7.96 7.36 -8.68
C CYS A 328 8.05 6.30 -9.80
N LEU A 329 7.94 6.70 -11.07
CA LEU A 329 8.10 5.82 -12.24
C LEU A 329 9.54 5.74 -12.73
N GLN A 330 10.43 6.58 -12.20
CA GLN A 330 11.85 6.67 -12.57
C GLN A 330 12.76 6.00 -11.52
N LEU A 331 12.17 5.21 -10.62
CA LEU A 331 12.92 4.48 -9.60
C LEU A 331 13.64 3.29 -10.23
N ASP A 332 14.86 3.02 -9.76
CA ASP A 332 15.55 1.78 -10.06
C ASP A 332 14.74 0.59 -9.47
N PRO A 333 14.31 -0.39 -10.30
CA PRO A 333 13.55 -1.56 -9.85
C PRO A 333 14.21 -2.35 -8.73
N ASP A 334 15.55 -2.38 -8.69
CA ASP A 334 16.31 -3.07 -7.64
C ASP A 334 16.13 -2.43 -6.27
N THR A 335 15.62 -1.20 -6.23
CA THR A 335 15.40 -0.45 -5.01
C THR A 335 13.95 -0.48 -4.52
N ILE A 336 13.02 -1.04 -5.30
CA ILE A 336 11.61 -1.23 -4.93
C ILE A 336 11.47 -2.52 -4.12
N GLY A 337 10.68 -2.47 -3.04
CA GLY A 337 10.59 -3.58 -2.09
C GLY A 337 11.75 -3.62 -1.10
N MET A 338 12.47 -2.51 -0.92
CA MET A 338 13.51 -2.33 0.09
C MET A 338 13.11 -1.29 1.13
N ILE A 339 13.50 -1.52 2.39
CA ILE A 339 13.42 -0.45 3.39
C ILE A 339 14.34 0.72 3.02
N LYS A 340 13.90 1.94 3.34
CA LYS A 340 14.58 3.17 2.96
C LYS A 340 15.04 3.99 4.17
N PRO A 341 16.12 4.78 4.03
CA PRO A 341 16.64 5.56 5.15
C PRO A 341 15.64 6.51 5.79
N GLY A 342 14.84 7.21 4.97
CA GLY A 342 13.84 8.18 5.44
C GLY A 342 12.80 7.57 6.38
N PRO A 343 12.01 6.58 5.92
CA PRO A 343 11.03 5.90 6.76
C PRO A 343 11.64 5.24 8.00
N VAL A 344 12.78 4.55 7.87
CA VAL A 344 13.42 3.90 9.03
C VAL A 344 13.90 4.93 10.05
N ARG A 345 14.48 6.06 9.63
CA ARG A 345 14.88 7.13 10.54
C ARG A 345 13.69 7.67 11.33
N LYS A 346 12.56 7.94 10.66
CA LYS A 346 11.33 8.42 11.32
C LYS A 346 10.78 7.38 12.29
N TRP A 347 10.81 6.10 11.92
CA TRP A 347 10.39 4.99 12.78
C TRP A 347 11.29 4.84 14.01
N VAL A 348 12.62 4.81 13.86
CA VAL A 348 13.58 4.71 14.98
C VAL A 348 13.43 5.87 15.96
N ALA A 349 13.28 7.10 15.45
CA ALA A 349 13.07 8.28 16.27
C ALA A 349 11.78 8.16 17.10
N LYS A 350 10.66 7.82 16.45
CA LYS A 350 9.38 7.69 17.15
C LYS A 350 9.38 6.54 18.13
N LYS A 351 10.00 5.41 17.76
CA LYS A 351 10.14 4.25 18.62
C LYS A 351 10.90 4.57 19.89
N SER A 352 11.97 5.36 19.80
CA SER A 352 12.74 5.81 20.97
C SER A 352 11.88 6.59 21.97
N GLU A 353 10.99 7.48 21.49
CA GLU A 353 10.00 8.15 22.35
C GLU A 353 8.98 7.18 22.95
N TRP A 354 8.51 6.23 22.14
CA TRP A 354 7.48 5.26 22.54
C TRP A 354 7.98 4.30 23.61
N ASP A 355 9.24 3.86 23.51
CA ASP A 355 9.87 2.92 24.42
C ASP A 355 10.18 3.54 25.78
N VAL A 356 10.35 4.87 25.87
CA VAL A 356 10.39 5.58 27.16
C VAL A 356 9.08 5.38 27.93
N LYS A 357 7.95 5.41 27.23
CA LYS A 357 6.62 5.29 27.84
C LYS A 357 6.19 3.85 28.06
N TYR A 358 6.49 2.96 27.12
CA TYR A 358 5.91 1.60 27.08
C TYR A 358 6.94 0.47 26.98
N GLY A 359 8.24 0.75 27.05
CA GLY A 359 9.30 -0.27 26.90
C GLY A 359 9.20 -1.39 27.93
N LYS A 360 8.82 -1.06 29.18
CA LYS A 360 8.58 -2.05 30.24
C LYS A 360 7.42 -2.98 29.90
N ASP A 361 6.29 -2.42 29.49
CA ASP A 361 5.08 -3.18 29.11
C ASP A 361 5.36 -4.05 27.89
N LYS A 362 6.05 -3.51 26.89
CA LYS A 362 6.53 -4.24 25.71
C LYS A 362 7.34 -5.47 26.13
N ARG A 363 8.38 -5.31 26.96
CA ARG A 363 9.23 -6.45 27.37
C ARG A 363 8.48 -7.45 28.24
N ALA A 364 7.55 -7.02 29.08
CA ALA A 364 6.70 -7.93 29.85
C ALA A 364 5.86 -8.83 28.93
N ILE A 365 5.21 -8.24 27.91
CA ILE A 365 4.42 -8.99 26.92
C ILE A 365 5.29 -9.92 26.08
N GLN A 366 6.46 -9.47 25.62
CA GLN A 366 7.39 -10.32 24.86
C GLN A 366 7.87 -11.51 25.70
N LYS A 367 8.27 -11.30 26.95
CA LYS A 367 8.69 -12.38 27.87
C LYS A 367 7.56 -13.37 28.14
N GLN A 368 6.33 -12.89 28.35
CA GLN A 368 5.17 -13.75 28.49
C GLN A 368 4.94 -14.61 27.24
N ARG A 369 4.98 -14.00 26.04
CA ARG A 369 4.81 -14.72 24.77
C ARG A 369 5.89 -15.76 24.54
N ILE A 370 7.15 -15.45 24.82
CA ILE A 370 8.26 -16.41 24.71
C ILE A 370 8.00 -17.63 25.60
N LYS A 371 7.54 -17.40 26.84
CA LYS A 371 7.17 -18.49 27.75
C LYS A 371 6.03 -19.33 27.20
N GLU A 372 4.95 -18.70 26.73
CA GLU A 372 3.80 -19.41 26.16
C GLU A 372 4.16 -20.18 24.87
N MET A 373 5.02 -19.61 24.01
CA MET A 373 5.52 -20.29 22.82
C MET A 373 6.39 -21.51 23.15
N ALA A 374 7.17 -21.43 24.24
CA ALA A 374 7.97 -22.55 24.73
C ALA A 374 7.11 -23.68 25.32
N GLU A 375 5.96 -23.36 25.91
CA GLU A 375 4.95 -24.34 26.35
C GLU A 375 4.28 -25.04 25.16
N GLY A 376 4.23 -24.37 24.00
CA GLY A 376 3.67 -24.88 22.76
C GLY A 376 2.20 -24.48 22.55
N TYR A 377 1.82 -24.33 21.29
CA TYR A 377 0.46 -24.06 20.83
C TYR A 377 -0.05 -25.19 19.93
N ASP A 378 -1.35 -25.19 19.67
CA ASP A 378 -1.95 -26.04 18.64
C ASP A 378 -1.39 -25.71 17.26
N THR A 379 -1.16 -26.77 16.49
CA THR A 379 -0.60 -26.67 15.13
C THR A 379 -1.69 -26.95 14.11
N PHE A 380 -1.65 -26.26 12.97
CA PHE A 380 -2.62 -26.43 11.87
C PHE A 380 -2.21 -27.50 10.85
N GLY A 381 -1.29 -28.39 11.23
CA GLY A 381 -0.68 -29.37 10.32
C GLY A 381 0.77 -29.02 9.98
N ALA A 382 1.38 -29.81 9.08
CA ALA A 382 2.76 -29.63 8.69
C ALA A 382 2.94 -28.36 7.86
N GLY A 383 3.85 -27.48 8.28
CA GLY A 383 4.21 -26.25 7.55
C GLY A 383 3.34 -25.02 7.86
N GLU A 384 2.19 -25.20 8.50
CA GLU A 384 1.28 -24.11 8.86
C GLU A 384 1.69 -23.45 10.19
N VAL A 385 2.41 -22.34 10.09
CA VAL A 385 2.92 -21.58 11.25
C VAL A 385 2.44 -20.14 11.16
N PRO A 386 1.25 -19.81 11.71
CA PRO A 386 0.76 -18.44 11.73
C PRO A 386 1.76 -17.49 12.41
N PRO A 387 1.83 -16.21 12.00
CA PRO A 387 2.69 -15.23 12.64
C PRO A 387 2.46 -15.13 14.16
N PRO A 388 3.47 -14.81 14.98
CA PRO A 388 3.33 -14.80 16.45
C PRO A 388 2.27 -13.81 16.97
N THR A 389 1.88 -12.82 16.18
CA THR A 389 0.79 -11.87 16.51
C THR A 389 -0.60 -12.43 16.22
N ALA A 390 -0.73 -13.40 15.32
CA ALA A 390 -2.00 -13.98 14.92
C ALA A 390 -2.67 -14.70 16.12
N LEU A 391 -3.97 -14.50 16.30
CA LEU A 391 -4.74 -15.23 17.31
C LEU A 391 -4.84 -16.72 16.97
N ALA A 392 -4.95 -17.05 15.68
CA ALA A 392 -5.03 -18.42 15.19
C ALA A 392 -3.87 -19.28 15.71
N GLY A 393 -2.62 -18.79 15.62
CA GLY A 393 -1.42 -19.49 16.06
C GLY A 393 -1.17 -19.54 17.57
N ARG A 394 -2.10 -19.01 18.39
CA ARG A 394 -1.94 -18.91 19.85
C ARG A 394 -3.02 -19.67 20.62
N ARG A 395 -3.60 -20.68 19.99
CA ARG A 395 -4.56 -21.59 20.62
C ARG A 395 -3.81 -22.61 21.46
N LYS A 396 -4.28 -22.85 22.69
CA LYS A 396 -3.82 -23.96 23.54
C LYS A 396 -4.81 -25.12 23.35
N LYS A 397 -4.33 -26.36 23.47
CA LYS A 397 -5.15 -27.60 23.33
C LYS A 397 -6.47 -27.59 24.10
N ASP A 398 -6.52 -26.85 25.21
CA ASP A 398 -7.66 -26.81 26.13
C ASP A 398 -8.51 -25.52 26.01
N MET A 399 -8.24 -24.64 25.03
CA MET A 399 -9.12 -23.50 24.76
C MET A 399 -10.29 -23.93 23.85
N PRO A 400 -11.55 -23.71 24.27
CA PRO A 400 -12.74 -24.13 23.52
C PRO A 400 -12.83 -23.53 22.12
#